data_AF-A0A0F8YER7-F1
#
_entry.id   AF-A0A0F8YER7-F1
#
_cell.length_a   1.000
_cell.length_b   1.000
_cell.length_c   1.000
_cell.angle_alpha   90.00
_cell.angle_beta   90.00
_cell.angle_gamma   90.00
#
_symmetry.space_group_name_H-M   'P 1'
#
loop_
_entity.id
_entity.type
_entity.pdbx_description
1 polymer ?
#
loop_
_entity_poly.entity_id
_entity_poly.type
_entity_poly.pdbx_seq_one_letter_code
_entity_poly.pdbx_strand_id
1 'polypeptide(L)' 'MSDYVEIDIDEIVRESEDAILVAIDTEEIWIPKSQIDEYDDNQVSVKEWIAIEKGLV' A
#
# COMPACT_ATOMS: atom_id res chain seq x y z
N MET A 1 -3.25 19.78 1.50
CA MET A 1 -4.08 18.59 1.75
C MET A 1 -3.21 17.43 1.32
N SER A 2 -2.90 16.53 2.25
CA SER A 2 -2.20 15.31 1.89
C SER A 2 -3.28 14.30 1.55
N ASP A 3 -3.44 13.99 0.26
CA ASP A 3 -4.44 13.03 -0.22
C ASP A 3 -3.87 11.62 -0.05
N TYR A 4 -3.89 11.12 1.18
CA TYR A 4 -3.64 9.72 1.49
C TYR A 4 -4.97 8.99 1.64
N VAL A 5 -5.01 7.74 1.19
CA VAL A 5 -6.13 6.82 1.32
C VAL A 5 -5.67 5.58 2.05
N GLU A 6 -6.57 5.08 2.88
CA GLU A 6 -6.41 3.87 3.67
C GLU A 6 -6.90 2.67 2.87
N ILE A 7 -6.05 1.65 2.75
CA ILE A 7 -6.33 0.43 1.98
C ILE A 7 -6.16 -0.76 2.90
N ASP A 8 -7.21 -1.56 3.01
CA ASP A 8 -7.17 -2.85 3.72
C ASP A 8 -6.29 -3.82 2.94
N ILE A 9 -5.36 -4.47 3.64
CA ILE A 9 -4.48 -5.49 3.09
C ILE A 9 -4.70 -6.82 3.82
N ASP A 10 -4.49 -7.93 3.12
CA ASP A 10 -4.56 -9.25 3.73
C ASP A 10 -3.33 -9.51 4.61
N GLU A 11 -2.14 -9.20 4.08
CA GLU A 11 -0.87 -9.31 4.79
C GLU A 11 0.27 -8.57 4.08
N ILE A 12 1.35 -8.28 4.83
CA ILE A 12 2.63 -7.86 4.26
C ILE A 12 3.46 -9.10 3.92
N VAL A 13 3.51 -9.45 2.64
CA VAL A 13 4.22 -10.63 2.14
C VAL A 13 5.74 -10.44 2.26
N ARG A 14 6.23 -9.23 1.97
CA ARG A 14 7.67 -8.96 1.96
C ARG A 14 7.98 -7.47 2.17
N GLU A 15 9.09 -7.20 2.84
CA GLU A 15 9.65 -5.86 2.94
C GLU A 15 11.02 -5.79 2.25
N SER A 16 11.27 -4.67 1.57
CA SER A 16 12.57 -4.28 1.02
C SER A 16 13.01 -2.93 1.59
N GLU A 17 14.20 -2.46 1.22
CA GLU A 17 14.71 -1.16 1.66
C GLU A 17 13.76 -0.01 1.27
N ASP A 18 13.25 -0.03 0.04
CA ASP A 18 12.49 1.09 -0.56
C ASP A 18 10.98 0.84 -0.73
N ALA A 19 10.51 -0.40 -0.55
CA ALA A 19 9.12 -0.79 -0.81
C ALA A 19 8.65 -1.96 0.06
N ILE A 20 7.34 -2.08 0.22
CA ILE A 20 6.67 -3.25 0.80
C ILE A 20 5.84 -3.96 -0.28
N LEU A 21 5.76 -5.28 -0.20
CA LEU A 21 4.87 -6.12 -0.99
C LEU A 21 3.71 -6.51 -0.09
N VAL A 22 2.51 -6.09 -0.49
CA VAL A 22 1.27 -6.41 0.22
C VAL A 22 0.43 -7.36 -0.62
N ALA A 23 -0.30 -8.25 0.03
CA ALA A 23 -1.34 -9.04 -0.60
C ALA A 23 -2.68 -8.34 -0.42
N ILE A 24 -3.44 -8.16 -1.50
CA ILE A 24 -4.78 -7.57 -1.51
C ILE A 24 -5.64 -8.42 -2.44
N ASP A 25 -6.72 -9.01 -1.95
CA ASP A 25 -7.71 -9.76 -2.73
C ASP A 25 -7.06 -10.79 -3.68
N THR A 26 -6.02 -11.49 -3.21
CA THR A 26 -5.20 -12.49 -3.94
C THR A 26 -4.16 -11.95 -4.94
N GLU A 27 -4.02 -10.63 -5.07
CA GLU A 27 -2.97 -9.98 -5.86
C GLU A 27 -1.82 -9.49 -4.97
N GLU A 28 -0.59 -9.60 -5.45
CA GLU A 28 0.60 -9.10 -4.76
C GLU A 28 1.04 -7.77 -5.39
N ILE A 29 1.06 -6.69 -4.59
CA ILE A 29 1.33 -5.34 -5.06
C ILE A 29 2.51 -4.72 -4.31
N TRP A 30 3.49 -4.23 -5.07
CA TRP A 30 4.60 -3.45 -4.52
C TRP A 30 4.20 -1.99 -4.33
N ILE A 31 4.35 -1.50 -3.11
CA ILE A 31 4.09 -0.12 -2.71
C ILE A 31 5.42 0.53 -2.25
N PRO A 32 5.89 1.59 -2.94
CA PRO A 32 7.09 2.30 -2.51
C PRO A 32 6.87 3.02 -1.18
N LYS A 33 7.78 2.85 -0.22
CA LYS A 33 7.72 3.50 1.11
C LYS A 33 7.67 5.03 1.03
N SER A 34 8.25 5.62 -0.02
CA SER A 34 8.16 7.07 -0.29
C SER A 34 6.74 7.59 -0.56
N GLN A 35 5.79 6.69 -0.83
CA GLN A 35 4.38 7.02 -1.07
C GLN A 35 3.45 6.53 0.06
N ILE A 36 4.01 5.95 1.11
CA ILE A 36 3.30 5.47 2.30
C ILE A 36 3.43 6.53 3.39
N ASP A 37 2.32 6.84 4.07
CA ASP A 37 2.34 7.66 5.28
C ASP A 37 2.56 6.78 6.53
N GLU A 38 1.75 5.74 6.66
CA GLU A 38 1.79 4.75 7.72
C GLU A 38 1.28 3.39 7.23
N TYR A 39 1.69 2.30 7.88
CA TYR A 39 1.22 0.95 7.58
C TYR A 39 1.34 0.04 8.80
N ASP A 40 0.48 -0.98 8.85
CA ASP A 40 0.50 -2.07 9.82
C ASP A 40 0.20 -3.42 9.14
N ASP A 41 -0.01 -4.47 9.92
CA ASP A 41 -0.22 -5.82 9.41
C ASP A 41 -1.52 -6.00 8.59
N ASN A 42 -2.46 -5.06 8.68
CA ASN A 42 -3.80 -5.13 8.08
C ASN A 42 -4.17 -3.92 7.22
N GLN A 43 -3.41 -2.82 7.28
CA GLN A 43 -3.74 -1.61 6.54
C GLN A 43 -2.50 -0.85 6.06
N VAL A 44 -2.63 -0.19 4.90
CA VAL A 44 -1.61 0.73 4.37
C VAL A 44 -2.24 2.07 4.00
N SER A 45 -1.64 3.16 4.46
CA SER A 45 -2.00 4.52 4.07
C SER A 45 -1.07 5.00 2.95
N VAL A 46 -1.60 5.12 1.74
CA VAL A 46 -0.84 5.49 0.54
C VAL A 46 -1.42 6.71 -0.14
N LYS A 47 -0.62 7.42 -0.95
CA LYS A 47 -1.16 8.52 -1.75
C LYS A 47 -2.28 8.04 -2.68
N GLU A 48 -3.36 8.82 -2.75
CA GLU A 48 -4.56 8.51 -3.53
C GLU A 48 -4.24 8.15 -5.00
N TRP A 49 -3.32 8.88 -5.62
CA TRP A 49 -2.93 8.60 -7.01
C TRP A 49 -2.24 7.25 -7.21
N ILE A 50 -1.51 6.74 -6.20
CA ILE A 50 -0.93 5.39 -6.24
C ILE A 50 -2.04 4.36 -6.15
N ALA A 51 -3.02 4.57 -5.26
CA ALA A 51 -4.16 3.70 -5.12
C ALA A 51 -4.94 3.57 -6.44
N ILE A 52 -5.22 4.71 -7.09
CA ILE A 52 -5.88 4.75 -8.40
C ILE A 52 -5.03 4.09 -9.49
N GLU A 53 -3.72 4.37 -9.55
CA GLU A 53 -2.82 3.77 -10.55
C GLU A 53 -2.75 2.24 -10.42
N LYS A 54 -2.83 1.74 -9.18
CA LYS A 54 -2.75 0.31 -8.85
C LYS A 54 -4.12 -0.38 -8.86
N GLY A 55 -5.22 0.35 -9.06
CA GLY A 55 -6.58 -0.19 -9.07
C GLY A 55 -7.08 -0.63 -7.69
N LEU A 56 -6.57 -0.01 -6.62
CA LEU A 56 -6.94 -0.30 -5.24
C LEU A 56 -8.19 0.47 -4.78
N VAL A 57 -8.60 1.49 -5.53
CA VAL A 57 -9.81 2.31 -5.36
C VAL A 57 -10.45 2.63 -6.70
#